data_AF-A0A944BHY0-F1
#
_entry.id   AF-A0A944BHY0-F1
#
_cell.length_a   1.000
_cell.length_b   1.000
_cell.length_c   1.000
_cell.angle_alpha   90.00
_cell.angle_beta   90.00
_cell.angle_gamma   90.00
#
_symmetry.space_group_name_H-M   'P 1'
#
loop_
_entity.id
_entity.type
_entity.pdbx_description
1 polymer ?
#
loop_
_entity_poly.entity_id
_entity_poly.type
_entity_poly.pdbx_seq_one_letter_code
_entity_poly.pdbx_strand_id
1 'polypeptide(L)'
;MKRVLLWIGASQLGMAIVRRIGASMKIVVGDVRLKRAQSVAKELAQAGFDIVATHVDISSKKSIVRIIDYAQTEGSIYMLVDTANVSPTEASYEKILATNLYGTAALLEEVGKVIAPGGCGLTVSNAMGHRLPATSPSNDRWLMMAPCDELLKLTFLQPSDEPDSAFAYALVSYAKTKRVQAEAVKWGARGARINAISTDLIATPSTIDLSKRSDGYLYRDVVAQCPLGRPGLVDEVANLAQFAMSSQAEFITGSDFVVDGGSTAAHYCGGLRRHYSEHVKLYLMSSPIGTYRVEGVDYLGLNPKNGLIDELHKDWPKSARCLFIAADPDAHEQNVATAKDFAQRLAENGLAVDRFDVCDAEDPTDPIRRLTDYDFLLFGGGHVPTQNAFFRNIGLFERIRDYRGIAMGISAGTMNCAETVYAQPELDGEATDPDYERFIEGLGLTEVQILPHYQAVKDDVVDGLRLFEDITFADSVGHAFVAIPDGSFVLQRDGLPVLHGVGYLVFEGQMARICEDGATLPLE
;
A
#
# COMPACT_ATOMS: atom_id res chain seq x y z
N MET A 1 -25.86 -22.61 -36.35
CA MET A 1 -25.85 -21.14 -36.16
C MET A 1 -24.42 -20.72 -35.89
N LYS A 2 -23.99 -19.54 -36.35
CA LYS A 2 -22.66 -19.01 -36.04
C LYS A 2 -22.53 -18.76 -34.54
N ARG A 3 -21.36 -19.00 -33.95
CA ARG A 3 -21.09 -18.68 -32.54
C ARG A 3 -20.64 -17.22 -32.42
N VAL A 4 -21.21 -16.51 -31.46
CA VAL A 4 -20.91 -15.09 -31.21
C VAL A 4 -20.13 -14.96 -29.89
N LEU A 5 -19.01 -14.22 -29.95
CA LEU A 5 -18.29 -13.70 -28.80
C LEU A 5 -18.74 -12.25 -28.60
N LEU A 6 -19.44 -11.99 -27.51
CA LEU A 6 -19.83 -10.65 -27.10
C LEU A 6 -18.71 -10.08 -26.22
N TRP A 7 -18.06 -9.00 -26.67
CA TRP A 7 -17.00 -8.32 -25.94
C TRP A 7 -17.44 -6.92 -25.53
N ILE A 8 -17.48 -6.65 -24.24
CA ILE A 8 -17.86 -5.36 -23.67
C ILE A 8 -16.64 -4.68 -23.03
N GLY A 9 -16.43 -3.40 -23.36
CA GLY A 9 -15.27 -2.61 -22.94
C GLY A 9 -14.06 -2.82 -23.86
N ALA A 10 -13.85 -1.94 -24.83
CA ALA A 10 -12.74 -2.02 -25.78
C ALA A 10 -11.42 -1.59 -25.12
N SER A 11 -10.78 -2.53 -24.43
CA SER A 11 -9.51 -2.37 -23.73
C SER A 11 -8.37 -3.20 -24.36
N GLN A 12 -7.11 -2.86 -24.05
CA GLN A 12 -5.95 -3.65 -24.48
C GLN A 12 -5.95 -5.06 -23.87
N LEU A 13 -6.38 -5.17 -22.61
CA LEU A 13 -6.59 -6.46 -21.95
C LEU A 13 -7.67 -7.29 -22.66
N GLY A 14 -8.83 -6.70 -22.93
CA GLY A 14 -9.90 -7.35 -23.68
C GLY A 14 -9.44 -7.80 -25.07
N MET A 15 -8.63 -6.99 -25.75
CA MET A 15 -8.05 -7.36 -27.04
C MET A 15 -7.11 -8.58 -26.92
N ALA A 16 -6.23 -8.61 -25.92
CA ALA A 16 -5.34 -9.76 -25.68
C ALA A 16 -6.13 -11.06 -25.42
N ILE A 17 -7.22 -10.97 -24.63
CA ILE A 17 -8.13 -12.10 -24.36
C ILE A 17 -8.82 -12.55 -25.65
N VAL A 18 -9.51 -11.63 -26.34
CA VAL A 18 -10.34 -11.93 -27.51
C VAL A 18 -9.49 -12.48 -28.67
N ARG A 19 -8.25 -12.01 -28.85
CA ARG A 19 -7.32 -12.56 -29.87
C ARG A 19 -7.07 -14.05 -29.71
N ARG A 20 -7.11 -14.58 -28.49
CA ARG A 20 -6.78 -15.98 -28.21
C ARG A 20 -7.97 -16.92 -28.32
N ILE A 21 -9.18 -16.42 -28.04
CA ILE A 21 -10.38 -17.25 -27.93
C ILE A 21 -11.42 -16.97 -29.03
N GLY A 22 -11.31 -15.82 -29.72
CA GLY A 22 -12.30 -15.37 -30.70
C GLY A 22 -12.14 -15.96 -32.10
N ALA A 23 -11.14 -16.82 -32.32
CA ALA A 23 -10.93 -17.45 -33.62
C ALA A 23 -12.17 -18.24 -34.06
N SER A 24 -12.56 -18.11 -35.33
CA SER A 24 -13.74 -18.76 -35.92
C SER A 24 -15.11 -18.33 -35.34
N MET A 25 -15.16 -17.29 -34.50
CA MET A 25 -16.40 -16.70 -33.99
C MET A 25 -16.72 -15.38 -34.68
N LYS A 26 -18.01 -14.98 -34.67
CA LYS A 26 -18.35 -13.57 -34.86
C LYS A 26 -18.03 -12.84 -33.56
N ILE A 27 -17.27 -11.76 -33.62
CA ILE A 27 -17.04 -10.89 -32.46
C ILE A 27 -17.92 -9.65 -32.60
N VAL A 28 -18.69 -9.35 -31.56
CA VAL A 28 -19.43 -8.09 -31.42
C VAL A 28 -18.78 -7.33 -30.28
N VAL A 29 -18.03 -6.28 -30.59
CA VAL A 29 -17.36 -5.44 -29.59
C VAL A 29 -18.17 -4.17 -29.32
N GLY A 30 -18.45 -3.91 -28.05
CA GLY A 30 -19.14 -2.72 -27.57
C GLY A 30 -18.26 -1.88 -26.66
N ASP A 31 -18.27 -0.56 -26.83
CA ASP A 31 -17.71 0.40 -25.87
C ASP A 31 -18.58 1.67 -25.82
N VAL A 32 -18.57 2.37 -24.68
CA VAL A 32 -19.24 3.68 -24.53
C VAL A 32 -18.59 4.72 -25.43
N ARG A 33 -17.28 4.59 -25.68
CA ARG A 33 -16.54 5.35 -26.69
C ARG A 33 -16.47 4.53 -27.96
N LEU A 34 -17.45 4.72 -28.85
CA LEU A 34 -17.55 4.02 -30.14
C LEU A 34 -16.22 4.02 -30.94
N LYS A 35 -15.46 5.13 -30.90
CA LYS A 35 -14.14 5.21 -31.56
C LYS A 35 -13.13 4.17 -31.04
N ARG A 36 -13.16 3.84 -29.74
CA ARG A 36 -12.29 2.78 -29.17
C ARG A 36 -12.70 1.41 -29.70
N ALA A 37 -14.00 1.09 -29.70
CA ALA A 37 -14.53 -0.14 -30.27
C ALA A 37 -14.18 -0.28 -31.77
N GLN A 38 -14.32 0.80 -32.54
CA GLN A 38 -13.94 0.83 -33.95
C GLN A 38 -12.44 0.63 -34.17
N SER A 39 -11.59 1.19 -33.30
CA SER A 39 -10.14 1.03 -33.39
C SER A 39 -9.72 -0.42 -33.20
N VAL A 40 -10.19 -1.08 -32.13
CA VAL A 40 -9.85 -2.49 -31.87
C VAL A 40 -10.48 -3.42 -32.91
N ALA A 41 -11.69 -3.12 -33.39
CA ALA A 41 -12.33 -3.88 -34.47
C ALA A 41 -11.54 -3.78 -35.77
N LYS A 42 -11.03 -2.59 -36.12
CA LYS A 42 -10.17 -2.42 -37.29
C LYS A 42 -8.90 -3.26 -37.19
N GLU A 43 -8.24 -3.23 -36.03
CA GLU A 43 -7.00 -4.00 -35.80
C GLU A 43 -7.25 -5.52 -35.90
N LEU A 44 -8.30 -6.02 -35.25
CA LEU A 44 -8.65 -7.45 -35.31
C LEU A 44 -9.14 -7.88 -36.69
N ALA A 45 -9.89 -7.03 -37.40
CA ALA A 45 -10.29 -7.31 -38.78
C ALA A 45 -9.07 -7.42 -39.71
N GLN A 46 -8.05 -6.57 -39.53
CA GLN A 46 -6.78 -6.66 -40.27
C GLN A 46 -6.00 -7.94 -39.96
N ALA A 47 -6.18 -8.51 -38.76
CA ALA A 47 -5.64 -9.81 -38.37
C ALA A 47 -6.52 -11.00 -38.81
N GLY A 48 -7.62 -10.77 -39.54
CA GLY A 48 -8.48 -11.81 -40.11
C GLY A 48 -9.67 -12.24 -39.25
N PHE A 49 -9.96 -11.55 -38.15
CA PHE A 49 -11.14 -11.82 -37.34
C PHE A 49 -12.42 -11.25 -37.97
N ASP A 50 -13.55 -11.96 -37.82
CA ASP A 50 -14.87 -11.42 -38.16
C ASP A 50 -15.43 -10.65 -36.97
N ILE A 51 -15.22 -9.34 -36.97
CA ILE A 51 -15.56 -8.45 -35.87
C ILE A 51 -16.36 -7.24 -36.34
N VAL A 52 -17.32 -6.83 -35.51
CA VAL A 52 -18.09 -5.59 -35.69
C VAL A 52 -18.07 -4.76 -34.42
N ALA A 53 -17.91 -3.45 -34.57
CA ALA A 53 -17.95 -2.50 -33.47
C ALA A 53 -19.33 -1.85 -33.34
N THR A 54 -19.79 -1.68 -32.11
CA THR A 54 -21.01 -0.94 -31.79
C THR A 54 -20.83 -0.10 -30.53
N HIS A 55 -21.74 0.84 -30.32
CA HIS A 55 -21.78 1.63 -29.10
C HIS A 55 -22.57 0.87 -28.03
N VAL A 56 -22.05 0.80 -26.80
CA VAL A 56 -22.80 0.31 -25.64
C VAL A 56 -22.47 1.14 -24.40
N ASP A 57 -23.50 1.59 -23.70
CA ASP A 57 -23.37 2.13 -22.35
C ASP A 57 -23.95 1.12 -21.36
N ILE A 58 -23.08 0.40 -20.64
CA ILE A 58 -23.54 -0.61 -19.68
C ILE A 58 -24.25 -0.01 -18.47
N SER A 59 -24.14 1.29 -18.20
CA SER A 59 -24.98 1.94 -17.18
C SER A 59 -26.45 2.08 -17.61
N SER A 60 -26.80 1.62 -18.82
CA SER A 60 -28.16 1.60 -19.36
C SER A 60 -28.58 0.19 -19.80
N LYS A 61 -29.52 -0.42 -19.06
CA LYS A 61 -30.12 -1.72 -19.41
C LYS A 61 -30.70 -1.75 -20.83
N LYS A 62 -31.30 -0.65 -21.30
CA LYS A 62 -31.79 -0.52 -22.68
C LYS A 62 -30.65 -0.61 -23.70
N SER A 63 -29.48 -0.05 -23.40
CA SER A 63 -28.30 -0.16 -24.26
C SER A 63 -27.75 -1.59 -24.27
N ILE A 64 -27.74 -2.28 -23.12
CA ILE A 64 -27.33 -3.68 -22.98
C ILE A 64 -28.23 -4.59 -23.83
N VAL A 65 -29.55 -4.45 -23.71
CA VAL A 65 -30.51 -5.25 -24.49
C VAL A 65 -30.31 -5.04 -25.99
N ARG A 66 -30.09 -3.80 -26.45
CA ARG A 66 -29.85 -3.52 -27.88
C ARG A 66 -28.63 -4.22 -28.46
N ILE A 67 -27.51 -4.28 -27.73
CA ILE A 67 -26.32 -4.98 -28.22
C ILE A 67 -26.52 -6.49 -28.20
N ILE A 68 -27.26 -7.03 -27.22
CA ILE A 68 -27.62 -8.44 -27.15
C ILE A 68 -28.52 -8.82 -28.33
N ASP A 69 -29.58 -8.04 -28.60
CA ASP A 69 -30.49 -8.26 -29.72
C ASP A 69 -29.72 -8.27 -31.05
N TYR A 70 -28.84 -7.28 -31.24
CA TYR A 70 -27.98 -7.23 -32.41
C TYR A 70 -27.06 -8.46 -32.50
N ALA A 71 -26.40 -8.85 -31.41
CA ALA A 71 -25.53 -10.03 -31.38
C ALA A 71 -26.31 -11.32 -31.74
N GLN A 72 -27.57 -11.45 -31.33
CA GLN A 72 -28.43 -12.57 -31.69
C GLN A 72 -28.78 -12.62 -33.18
N THR A 73 -28.79 -11.48 -33.88
CA THR A 73 -28.95 -11.46 -35.35
C THR A 73 -27.73 -12.02 -36.08
N GLU A 74 -26.55 -11.96 -35.47
CA GLU A 74 -25.31 -12.49 -36.04
C GLU A 74 -25.08 -13.98 -35.72
N GLY A 75 -25.75 -14.50 -34.68
CA GLY A 75 -25.65 -15.91 -34.28
C GLY A 75 -26.00 -16.17 -32.81
N SER A 76 -25.65 -17.36 -32.31
CA SER A 76 -25.87 -17.73 -30.91
C SER A 76 -24.75 -17.16 -30.03
N ILE A 77 -25.10 -16.34 -29.03
CA ILE A 77 -24.14 -15.83 -28.04
C ILE A 77 -23.57 -17.02 -27.28
N TYR A 78 -22.28 -17.27 -27.45
CA TYR A 78 -21.57 -18.44 -26.92
C TYR A 78 -20.48 -18.03 -25.93
N MET A 79 -19.88 -16.85 -26.11
CA MET A 79 -18.90 -16.30 -25.17
C MET A 79 -19.25 -14.87 -24.77
N LEU A 80 -19.01 -14.54 -23.50
CA LEU A 80 -19.01 -13.17 -22.98
C LEU A 80 -17.61 -12.85 -22.45
N VAL A 81 -17.05 -11.73 -22.89
CA VAL A 81 -15.86 -11.11 -22.29
C VAL A 81 -16.25 -9.71 -21.85
N ASP A 82 -16.34 -9.49 -20.54
CA ASP A 82 -16.64 -8.19 -19.96
C ASP A 82 -15.37 -7.60 -19.34
N THR A 83 -14.85 -6.53 -19.96
CA THR A 83 -13.73 -5.74 -19.44
C THR A 83 -14.10 -4.27 -19.24
N ALA A 84 -15.40 -3.95 -19.25
CA ALA A 84 -15.85 -2.58 -19.05
C ALA A 84 -15.70 -2.16 -17.60
N ASN A 85 -15.10 -0.99 -17.41
CA ASN A 85 -14.78 -0.45 -16.10
C ASN A 85 -14.45 1.05 -16.20
N VAL A 86 -14.65 1.79 -15.11
CA VAL A 86 -14.09 3.14 -14.90
C VAL A 86 -13.28 3.15 -13.60
N SER A 87 -12.11 3.82 -13.60
CA SER A 87 -11.22 3.89 -12.44
C SER A 87 -11.56 5.06 -11.49
N PRO A 88 -11.02 5.07 -10.26
CA PRO A 88 -11.16 6.20 -9.32
C PRO A 88 -10.65 7.53 -9.87
N THR A 89 -9.65 7.49 -10.75
CA THR A 89 -9.08 8.68 -11.41
C THR A 89 -9.92 9.17 -12.60
N GLU A 90 -10.88 8.39 -13.07
CA GLU A 90 -11.71 8.69 -14.24
C GLU A 90 -13.15 9.07 -13.90
N ALA A 91 -13.65 8.71 -12.70
CA ALA A 91 -15.07 8.74 -12.39
C ALA A 91 -15.35 8.99 -10.90
N SER A 92 -16.49 9.63 -10.61
CA SER A 92 -17.00 9.79 -9.23
C SER A 92 -17.47 8.45 -8.65
N TYR A 93 -17.67 8.45 -7.32
CA TYR A 93 -18.27 7.35 -6.56
C TYR A 93 -19.52 6.78 -7.27
N GLU A 94 -20.50 7.63 -7.59
CA GLU A 94 -21.78 7.21 -8.20
C GLU A 94 -21.57 6.64 -9.60
N LYS A 95 -20.65 7.22 -10.38
CA LYS A 95 -20.38 6.74 -11.74
C LYS A 95 -19.66 5.39 -11.73
N ILE A 96 -18.79 5.16 -10.74
CA ILE A 96 -18.16 3.86 -10.46
C ILE A 96 -19.24 2.82 -10.13
N LEU A 97 -20.16 3.12 -9.21
CA LEU A 97 -21.27 2.22 -8.88
C LEU A 97 -22.19 1.95 -10.08
N ALA A 98 -22.59 2.98 -10.82
CA ALA A 98 -23.49 2.84 -11.96
C ALA A 98 -22.88 2.00 -13.10
N THR A 99 -21.57 2.11 -13.32
CA THR A 99 -20.89 1.41 -14.41
C THR A 99 -20.40 0.04 -13.97
N ASN A 100 -19.58 0.00 -12.91
CA ASN A 100 -18.84 -1.19 -12.52
C ASN A 100 -19.72 -2.16 -11.72
N LEU A 101 -20.73 -1.69 -10.96
CA LEU A 101 -21.64 -2.57 -10.23
C LEU A 101 -22.94 -2.81 -11.01
N TYR A 102 -23.77 -1.76 -11.19
CA TYR A 102 -25.06 -1.91 -11.85
C TYR A 102 -24.90 -2.43 -13.28
N GLY A 103 -24.04 -1.80 -14.08
CA GLY A 103 -23.87 -2.15 -15.48
C GLY A 103 -23.34 -3.57 -15.69
N THR A 104 -22.38 -4.00 -14.86
CA THR A 104 -21.92 -5.39 -14.86
C THR A 104 -23.07 -6.32 -14.47
N ALA A 105 -23.76 -6.08 -13.35
CA ALA A 105 -24.86 -6.94 -12.89
C ALA A 105 -25.96 -7.10 -13.95
N ALA A 106 -26.41 -6.00 -14.55
CA ALA A 106 -27.41 -6.02 -15.61
C ALA A 106 -26.92 -6.78 -16.86
N LEU A 107 -25.66 -6.59 -17.26
CA LEU A 107 -25.06 -7.32 -18.39
C LEU A 107 -25.07 -8.83 -18.14
N LEU A 108 -24.62 -9.27 -16.96
CA LEU A 108 -24.55 -10.70 -16.63
C LEU A 108 -25.94 -11.35 -16.60
N GLU A 109 -26.93 -10.66 -16.03
CA GLU A 109 -28.32 -11.12 -16.00
C GLU A 109 -28.90 -11.23 -17.42
N GLU A 110 -28.77 -10.20 -18.25
CA GLU A 110 -29.37 -10.20 -19.60
C GLU A 110 -28.69 -11.19 -20.54
N VAL A 111 -27.36 -11.29 -20.51
CA VAL A 111 -26.63 -12.31 -21.29
C VAL A 111 -26.97 -13.71 -20.78
N GLY A 112 -27.09 -13.88 -19.46
CA GLY A 112 -27.50 -15.15 -18.84
C GLY A 112 -28.86 -15.65 -19.31
N LYS A 113 -29.77 -14.78 -19.75
CA LYS A 113 -31.07 -15.19 -20.32
C LYS A 113 -30.96 -15.78 -21.73
N VAL A 114 -29.87 -15.50 -22.45
CA VAL A 114 -29.75 -15.82 -23.89
C VAL A 114 -28.52 -16.64 -24.25
N ILE A 115 -27.56 -16.79 -23.33
CA ILE A 115 -26.34 -17.59 -23.54
C ILE A 115 -26.70 -19.00 -24.01
N ALA A 116 -25.96 -19.48 -25.00
CA ALA A 116 -26.15 -20.80 -25.59
C ALA A 116 -25.62 -21.92 -24.65
N PRO A 117 -26.21 -23.13 -24.69
CA PRO A 117 -25.66 -24.28 -23.98
C PRO A 117 -24.20 -24.56 -24.36
N GLY A 118 -23.38 -24.88 -23.37
CA GLY A 118 -21.94 -25.02 -23.49
C GLY A 118 -21.18 -23.69 -23.59
N GLY A 119 -21.87 -22.55 -23.49
CA GLY A 119 -21.26 -21.22 -23.51
C GLY A 119 -20.54 -20.87 -22.21
N CYS A 120 -19.68 -19.85 -22.27
CA CYS A 120 -18.91 -19.39 -21.11
C CYS A 120 -18.77 -17.87 -21.05
N GLY A 121 -18.66 -17.33 -19.84
CA GLY A 121 -18.48 -15.91 -19.58
C GLY A 121 -17.25 -15.64 -18.72
N LEU A 122 -16.64 -14.49 -18.95
CA LEU A 122 -15.54 -13.98 -18.14
C LEU A 122 -15.75 -12.49 -17.87
N THR A 123 -15.71 -12.11 -16.59
CA THR A 123 -15.74 -10.70 -16.16
C THR A 123 -14.42 -10.32 -15.52
N VAL A 124 -13.80 -9.25 -16.02
CA VAL A 124 -12.62 -8.68 -15.37
C VAL A 124 -13.08 -7.79 -14.20
N SER A 125 -12.53 -8.06 -13.03
CA SER A 125 -12.65 -7.28 -11.81
C SER A 125 -11.26 -6.79 -11.36
N ASN A 126 -11.14 -6.36 -10.11
CA ASN A 126 -9.89 -5.84 -9.58
C ASN A 126 -9.53 -6.47 -8.22
N ALA A 127 -8.24 -6.72 -8.00
CA ALA A 127 -7.70 -7.34 -6.80
C ALA A 127 -7.94 -6.52 -5.52
N MET A 128 -8.17 -5.20 -5.61
CA MET A 128 -8.54 -4.37 -4.45
C MET A 128 -9.81 -4.86 -3.75
N GLY A 129 -10.74 -5.51 -4.46
CA GLY A 129 -11.93 -6.09 -3.85
C GLY A 129 -11.63 -7.22 -2.85
N HIS A 130 -10.44 -7.82 -2.93
CA HIS A 130 -9.99 -8.85 -1.99
C HIS A 130 -9.26 -8.29 -0.78
N ARG A 131 -9.02 -6.96 -0.72
CA ARG A 131 -8.28 -6.30 0.36
C ARG A 131 -9.21 -5.57 1.34
N LEU A 132 -10.52 -5.64 1.11
CA LEU A 132 -11.50 -5.06 2.00
C LEU A 132 -11.71 -5.93 3.24
N PRO A 133 -12.05 -5.33 4.39
CA PRO A 133 -12.62 -6.07 5.51
C PRO A 133 -13.81 -6.91 5.04
N ALA A 134 -13.98 -8.09 5.63
CA ALA A 134 -15.09 -8.97 5.29
C ALA A 134 -16.43 -8.25 5.52
N THR A 135 -17.27 -8.18 4.50
CA THR A 135 -18.64 -7.67 4.66
C THR A 135 -19.48 -8.66 5.47
N SER A 136 -20.54 -8.19 6.11
CA SER A 136 -21.47 -9.08 6.81
C SER A 136 -22.13 -10.09 5.83
N PRO A 137 -22.47 -11.32 6.29
CA PRO A 137 -23.15 -12.30 5.46
C PRO A 137 -24.47 -11.79 4.84
N SER A 138 -25.16 -10.87 5.53
CA SER A 138 -26.36 -10.21 5.01
C SER A 138 -26.05 -9.28 3.84
N ASN A 139 -24.98 -8.49 3.92
CA ASN A 139 -24.58 -7.59 2.84
C ASN A 139 -24.11 -8.39 1.62
N ASP A 140 -23.34 -9.45 1.84
CA ASP A 140 -22.96 -10.42 0.81
C ASP A 140 -24.17 -10.96 0.06
N ARG A 141 -25.20 -11.40 0.80
CA ARG A 141 -26.45 -11.90 0.22
C ARG A 141 -27.17 -10.83 -0.60
N TRP A 142 -27.18 -9.58 -0.15
CA TRP A 142 -27.77 -8.47 -0.92
C TRP A 142 -27.00 -8.19 -2.21
N LEU A 143 -25.67 -8.15 -2.17
CA LEU A 143 -24.84 -7.99 -3.36
C LEU A 143 -25.13 -9.11 -4.37
N MET A 144 -25.19 -10.36 -3.92
CA MET A 144 -25.47 -11.53 -4.76
C MET A 144 -26.89 -11.51 -5.36
N MET A 145 -27.92 -11.26 -4.53
CA MET A 145 -29.29 -11.65 -4.85
C MET A 145 -30.23 -10.49 -5.15
N ALA A 146 -29.86 -9.24 -4.83
CA ALA A 146 -30.71 -8.10 -5.15
C ALA A 146 -30.96 -8.03 -6.68
N PRO A 147 -32.18 -7.68 -7.12
CA PRO A 147 -32.42 -7.29 -8.50
C PRO A 147 -31.46 -6.18 -8.91
N CYS A 148 -30.91 -6.21 -10.13
CA CYS A 148 -29.93 -5.21 -10.57
C CYS A 148 -30.42 -3.76 -10.37
N ASP A 149 -31.70 -3.50 -10.61
CA ASP A 149 -32.34 -2.18 -10.50
C ASP A 149 -32.52 -1.70 -9.03
N GLU A 150 -32.28 -2.57 -8.05
CA GLU A 150 -32.31 -2.26 -6.61
C GLU A 150 -30.90 -2.15 -5.99
N LEU A 151 -29.84 -2.60 -6.67
CA LEU A 151 -28.48 -2.62 -6.13
C LEU A 151 -28.01 -1.26 -5.64
N LEU A 152 -28.23 -0.21 -6.44
CA LEU A 152 -27.76 1.15 -6.11
C LEU A 152 -28.53 1.80 -4.95
N LYS A 153 -29.60 1.16 -4.45
CA LYS A 153 -30.38 1.64 -3.30
C LYS A 153 -29.98 0.98 -1.99
N LEU A 154 -29.04 0.03 -2.02
CA LEU A 154 -28.54 -0.61 -0.80
C LEU A 154 -27.87 0.44 0.08
N THR A 155 -28.24 0.46 1.36
CA THR A 155 -27.81 1.50 2.31
C THR A 155 -26.30 1.53 2.51
N PHE A 156 -25.65 0.36 2.56
CA PHE A 156 -24.19 0.24 2.70
C PHE A 156 -23.40 0.56 1.41
N LEU A 157 -24.09 0.88 0.32
CA LEU A 157 -23.49 1.38 -0.93
C LEU A 157 -23.73 2.89 -1.12
N GLN A 158 -24.43 3.55 -0.20
CA GLN A 158 -24.62 5.00 -0.29
C GLN A 158 -23.30 5.70 0.10
N PRO A 159 -22.96 6.81 -0.58
CA PRO A 159 -21.78 7.59 -0.24
C PRO A 159 -21.89 8.17 1.17
N SER A 160 -20.75 8.28 1.86
CA SER A 160 -20.56 9.14 3.03
C SER A 160 -20.62 10.63 2.63
N ASP A 161 -20.63 11.52 3.64
CA ASP A 161 -20.56 12.98 3.41
C ASP A 161 -19.32 13.38 2.59
N GLU A 162 -18.21 12.64 2.76
CA GLU A 162 -17.00 12.72 1.94
C GLU A 162 -16.79 11.40 1.18
N PRO A 163 -17.22 11.31 -0.09
CA PRO A 163 -17.20 10.05 -0.84
C PRO A 163 -15.79 9.69 -1.36
N ASP A 164 -15.27 8.56 -0.92
CA ASP A 164 -13.99 8.01 -1.41
C ASP A 164 -14.20 7.11 -2.64
N SER A 165 -13.70 7.56 -3.79
CA SER A 165 -13.78 6.82 -5.05
C SER A 165 -12.87 5.59 -5.09
N ALA A 166 -11.78 5.55 -4.31
CA ALA A 166 -10.92 4.37 -4.19
C ALA A 166 -11.63 3.26 -3.40
N PHE A 167 -12.22 3.59 -2.25
CA PHE A 167 -13.09 2.68 -1.51
C PHE A 167 -14.26 2.17 -2.37
N ALA A 168 -14.97 3.07 -3.07
CA ALA A 168 -16.05 2.69 -3.98
C ALA A 168 -15.59 1.64 -4.99
N TYR A 169 -14.42 1.87 -5.59
CA TYR A 169 -13.83 0.98 -6.58
C TYR A 169 -13.46 -0.39 -6.03
N ALA A 170 -12.89 -0.45 -4.82
CA ALA A 170 -12.65 -1.72 -4.13
C ALA A 170 -13.97 -2.47 -3.84
N LEU A 171 -14.97 -1.76 -3.33
CA LEU A 171 -16.26 -2.34 -2.96
C LEU A 171 -17.03 -2.88 -4.15
N VAL A 172 -17.08 -2.14 -5.26
CA VAL A 172 -17.72 -2.65 -6.49
C VAL A 172 -16.93 -3.81 -7.09
N SER A 173 -15.59 -3.83 -6.97
CA SER A 173 -14.77 -4.94 -7.45
C SER A 173 -15.07 -6.23 -6.67
N TYR A 174 -15.23 -6.13 -5.36
CA TYR A 174 -15.72 -7.23 -4.54
C TYR A 174 -17.15 -7.64 -4.95
N ALA A 175 -18.06 -6.68 -5.07
CA ALA A 175 -19.45 -6.94 -5.45
C ALA A 175 -19.59 -7.61 -6.82
N LYS A 176 -18.74 -7.27 -7.80
CA LYS A 176 -18.71 -7.94 -9.12
C LYS A 176 -18.46 -9.44 -8.99
N THR A 177 -17.56 -9.86 -8.11
CA THR A 177 -17.29 -11.31 -7.87
C THR A 177 -18.53 -12.01 -7.29
N LYS A 178 -19.26 -11.33 -6.39
CA LYS A 178 -20.51 -11.83 -5.81
C LYS A 178 -21.62 -11.94 -6.86
N ARG A 179 -21.70 -11.00 -7.81
CA ARG A 179 -22.61 -11.09 -8.95
C ARG A 179 -22.29 -12.29 -9.84
N VAL A 180 -21.01 -12.54 -10.13
CA VAL A 180 -20.58 -13.72 -10.88
C VAL A 180 -20.94 -15.02 -10.16
N GLN A 181 -20.73 -15.10 -8.85
CA GLN A 181 -21.13 -16.25 -8.03
C GLN A 181 -22.64 -16.53 -8.13
N ALA A 182 -23.47 -15.49 -8.00
CA ALA A 182 -24.91 -15.62 -8.09
C ALA A 182 -25.39 -16.02 -9.49
N GLU A 183 -24.84 -15.40 -10.54
CA GLU A 183 -25.23 -15.66 -11.92
C GLU A 183 -24.78 -17.03 -12.41
N ALA A 184 -23.71 -17.62 -11.85
CA ALA A 184 -23.30 -18.98 -12.16
C ALA A 184 -24.41 -20.03 -11.97
N VAL A 185 -25.33 -19.82 -11.03
CA VAL A 185 -26.49 -20.70 -10.84
C VAL A 185 -27.46 -20.62 -12.02
N LYS A 186 -27.79 -19.39 -12.47
CA LYS A 186 -28.71 -19.15 -13.59
C LYS A 186 -28.10 -19.57 -14.93
N TRP A 187 -26.81 -19.30 -15.12
CA TRP A 187 -26.04 -19.73 -16.30
C TRP A 187 -25.93 -21.26 -16.34
N GLY A 188 -25.69 -21.89 -15.19
CA GLY A 188 -25.65 -23.35 -15.06
C GLY A 188 -26.96 -24.03 -15.45
N ALA A 189 -28.11 -23.43 -15.11
CA ALA A 189 -29.42 -23.93 -15.55
C ALA A 189 -29.61 -23.93 -17.09
N ARG A 190 -28.78 -23.17 -17.81
CA ARG A 190 -28.72 -23.18 -19.29
C ARG A 190 -27.58 -24.02 -19.85
N GLY A 191 -26.82 -24.72 -19.00
CA GLY A 191 -25.62 -25.46 -19.38
C GLY A 191 -24.45 -24.54 -19.76
N ALA A 192 -24.38 -23.33 -19.22
CA ALA A 192 -23.31 -22.37 -19.43
C ALA A 192 -22.55 -22.07 -18.13
N ARG A 193 -21.38 -21.44 -18.24
CA ARG A 193 -20.50 -21.10 -17.10
C ARG A 193 -20.15 -19.64 -17.08
N ILE A 194 -19.82 -19.09 -15.92
CA ILE A 194 -19.26 -17.73 -15.81
C ILE A 194 -18.26 -17.64 -14.67
N ASN A 195 -17.15 -16.95 -14.87
CA ASN A 195 -16.13 -16.70 -13.85
C ASN A 195 -15.64 -15.24 -13.90
N ALA A 196 -14.92 -14.83 -12.86
CA ALA A 196 -14.24 -13.54 -12.79
C ALA A 196 -12.71 -13.72 -12.83
N ILE A 197 -12.02 -12.68 -13.29
CA ILE A 197 -10.57 -12.51 -13.06
C ILE A 197 -10.36 -11.14 -12.41
N SER A 198 -9.82 -11.14 -11.20
CA SER A 198 -9.45 -9.94 -10.46
C SER A 198 -7.98 -9.62 -10.68
N THR A 199 -7.69 -8.57 -11.45
CA THR A 199 -6.31 -8.15 -11.74
C THR A 199 -5.86 -7.00 -10.85
N ASP A 200 -4.56 -6.85 -10.67
CA ASP A 200 -3.96 -5.61 -10.14
C ASP A 200 -3.38 -4.78 -11.30
N LEU A 201 -2.24 -4.10 -11.10
CA LEU A 201 -1.58 -3.28 -12.10
C LEU A 201 -1.11 -4.09 -13.31
N ILE A 202 -1.85 -3.97 -14.41
CA ILE A 202 -1.50 -4.54 -15.72
C ILE A 202 -0.92 -3.47 -16.63
N ALA A 203 0.24 -3.74 -17.20
CA ALA A 203 0.92 -2.86 -18.15
C ALA A 203 0.10 -2.67 -19.43
N THR A 204 -0.51 -1.50 -19.55
CA THR A 204 -1.21 -0.98 -20.72
C THR A 204 -0.71 0.43 -21.04
N PRO A 205 -0.94 0.99 -22.25
CA PRO A 205 -0.56 2.37 -22.55
C PRO A 205 -1.06 3.37 -21.49
N SER A 206 -2.29 3.20 -21.02
CA SER A 206 -2.89 4.06 -19.98
C SER A 206 -2.14 3.99 -18.64
N THR A 207 -1.71 2.80 -18.20
CA THR A 207 -0.96 2.66 -16.94
C THR A 207 0.52 3.05 -17.09
N ILE A 208 1.09 2.87 -18.28
CA ILE A 208 2.46 3.32 -18.59
C ILE A 208 2.52 4.85 -18.61
N ASP A 209 1.49 5.53 -19.12
CA ASP A 209 1.43 6.98 -19.07
C ASP A 209 1.34 7.50 -17.63
N LEU A 210 0.67 6.79 -16.71
CA LEU A 210 0.69 7.11 -15.27
C LEU A 210 2.11 7.05 -14.67
N SER A 211 2.94 6.09 -15.10
CA SER A 211 4.34 5.99 -14.63
C SER A 211 5.22 7.18 -15.02
N LYS A 212 4.80 7.97 -16.02
CA LYS A 212 5.57 9.09 -16.57
C LYS A 212 5.12 10.47 -16.07
N ARG A 213 4.04 10.55 -15.31
CA ARG A 213 3.55 11.81 -14.75
C ARG A 213 4.30 12.13 -13.45
N SER A 214 4.33 13.42 -13.08
CA SER A 214 5.02 13.92 -11.87
C SER A 214 4.45 13.38 -10.54
N ASP A 215 3.24 12.80 -10.60
CA ASP A 215 2.52 12.09 -9.54
C ASP A 215 2.63 10.55 -9.66
N GLY A 216 3.59 10.03 -10.43
CA GLY A 216 3.83 8.60 -10.67
C GLY A 216 4.19 7.76 -9.43
N TYR A 217 4.16 8.35 -8.23
CA TYR A 217 4.32 7.68 -6.94
C TYR A 217 3.36 6.50 -6.77
N LEU A 218 2.08 6.66 -7.15
CA LEU A 218 1.09 5.57 -7.06
C LEU A 218 1.48 4.34 -7.90
N TYR A 219 2.08 4.55 -9.08
CA TYR A 219 2.55 3.46 -9.92
C TYR A 219 3.76 2.75 -9.29
N ARG A 220 4.73 3.50 -8.76
CA ARG A 220 5.93 2.94 -8.12
C ARG A 220 5.59 2.21 -6.83
N ASP A 221 4.67 2.76 -6.03
CA ASP A 221 4.24 2.17 -4.76
C ASP A 221 3.47 0.86 -4.99
N VAL A 222 2.56 0.82 -5.97
CA VAL A 222 1.88 -0.43 -6.35
C VAL A 222 2.84 -1.49 -6.87
N VAL A 223 3.88 -1.10 -7.63
CA VAL A 223 4.93 -2.03 -8.07
C VAL A 223 5.79 -2.51 -6.90
N ALA A 224 6.13 -1.63 -5.96
CA ALA A 224 6.91 -1.99 -4.76
C ALA A 224 6.15 -2.95 -3.85
N GLN A 225 4.82 -2.85 -3.79
CA GLN A 225 3.95 -3.76 -3.04
C GLN A 225 3.68 -5.09 -3.74
N CYS A 226 4.09 -5.25 -5.01
CA CYS A 226 3.94 -6.49 -5.75
C CYS A 226 5.12 -7.42 -5.46
N PRO A 227 4.91 -8.62 -4.88
CA PRO A 227 6.00 -9.58 -4.63
C PRO A 227 6.79 -10.00 -5.86
N LEU A 228 6.17 -10.01 -7.05
CA LEU A 228 6.88 -10.25 -8.31
C LEU A 228 7.67 -9.02 -8.83
N GLY A 229 7.60 -7.87 -8.14
CA GLY A 229 8.41 -6.68 -8.39
C GLY A 229 8.11 -5.95 -9.71
N ARG A 230 6.98 -6.26 -10.37
CA ARG A 230 6.63 -5.70 -11.68
C ARG A 230 5.11 -5.68 -11.90
N PRO A 231 4.61 -4.83 -12.82
CA PRO A 231 3.26 -4.98 -13.34
C PRO A 231 3.10 -6.29 -14.13
N GLY A 232 1.88 -6.83 -14.13
CA GLY A 232 1.50 -7.93 -15.01
C GLY A 232 1.36 -7.50 -16.46
N LEU A 233 1.54 -8.40 -17.41
CA LEU A 233 1.29 -8.15 -18.84
C LEU A 233 -0.11 -8.59 -19.23
N VAL A 234 -0.71 -7.91 -20.21
CA VAL A 234 -2.04 -8.29 -20.74
C VAL A 234 -2.08 -9.75 -21.22
N ASP A 235 -0.95 -10.27 -21.72
CA ASP A 235 -0.82 -11.64 -22.18
C ASP A 235 -0.79 -12.67 -21.04
N GLU A 236 -0.35 -12.29 -19.85
CA GLU A 236 -0.35 -13.16 -18.67
C GLU A 236 -1.78 -13.37 -18.15
N VAL A 237 -2.58 -12.30 -18.15
CA VAL A 237 -4.01 -12.39 -17.84
C VAL A 237 -4.76 -13.17 -18.93
N ALA A 238 -4.41 -12.93 -20.20
CA ALA A 238 -5.03 -13.64 -21.32
C ALA A 238 -4.70 -15.15 -21.35
N ASN A 239 -3.58 -15.60 -20.75
CA ASN A 239 -3.29 -17.03 -20.56
C ASN A 239 -4.37 -17.68 -19.69
N LEU A 240 -4.68 -17.06 -18.55
CA LEU A 240 -5.69 -17.58 -17.64
C LEU A 240 -7.11 -17.50 -18.24
N ALA A 241 -7.42 -16.38 -18.91
CA ALA A 241 -8.71 -16.23 -19.60
C ALA A 241 -8.94 -17.34 -20.65
N GLN A 242 -7.91 -17.65 -21.45
CA GLN A 242 -7.97 -18.73 -22.43
C GLN A 242 -8.27 -20.08 -21.76
N PHE A 243 -7.59 -20.39 -20.65
CA PHE A 243 -7.87 -21.61 -19.89
C PHE A 243 -9.30 -21.64 -19.35
N ALA A 244 -9.72 -20.59 -18.62
CA ALA A 244 -11.02 -20.52 -17.95
C ALA A 244 -12.22 -20.57 -18.92
N MET A 245 -12.03 -20.09 -20.15
CA MET A 245 -13.05 -20.10 -21.21
C MET A 245 -12.98 -21.31 -22.14
N SER A 246 -12.01 -22.22 -21.95
CA SER A 246 -11.88 -23.45 -22.74
C SER A 246 -12.71 -24.61 -22.17
N SER A 247 -12.72 -25.74 -22.89
CA SER A 247 -13.29 -27.02 -22.42
C SER A 247 -12.50 -27.63 -21.25
N GLN A 248 -11.25 -27.22 -21.01
CA GLN A 248 -10.46 -27.73 -19.88
C GLN A 248 -10.96 -27.19 -18.52
N ALA A 249 -11.79 -26.13 -18.53
CA ALA A 249 -12.36 -25.50 -17.35
C ALA A 249 -13.86 -25.82 -17.17
N GLU A 250 -14.36 -26.93 -17.73
CA GLU A 250 -15.79 -27.28 -17.74
C GLU A 250 -16.43 -27.43 -16.36
N PHE A 251 -15.64 -27.67 -15.31
CA PHE A 251 -16.14 -27.75 -13.92
C PHE A 251 -15.90 -26.46 -13.11
N ILE A 252 -15.42 -25.39 -13.74
CA ILE A 252 -15.15 -24.11 -13.10
C ILE A 252 -16.24 -23.11 -13.47
N THR A 253 -17.07 -22.75 -12.51
CA THR A 253 -18.09 -21.69 -12.64
C THR A 253 -18.32 -21.01 -11.29
N GLY A 254 -18.68 -19.73 -11.30
CA GLY A 254 -18.86 -18.91 -10.10
C GLY A 254 -17.58 -18.59 -9.34
N SER A 255 -16.41 -18.86 -9.93
CA SER A 255 -15.11 -18.61 -9.30
C SER A 255 -14.60 -17.21 -9.66
N ASP A 256 -13.76 -16.66 -8.78
CA ASP A 256 -12.91 -15.52 -9.10
C ASP A 256 -11.44 -15.93 -9.00
N PHE A 257 -10.65 -15.52 -9.98
CA PHE A 257 -9.22 -15.80 -10.02
C PHE A 257 -8.43 -14.50 -9.84
N VAL A 258 -7.64 -14.43 -8.79
CA VAL A 258 -6.76 -13.28 -8.53
C VAL A 258 -5.47 -13.42 -9.36
N VAL A 259 -5.15 -12.39 -10.15
CA VAL A 259 -3.95 -12.29 -11.00
C VAL A 259 -3.25 -10.96 -10.71
N ASP A 260 -2.47 -10.93 -9.63
CA ASP A 260 -1.93 -9.68 -9.06
C ASP A 260 -0.44 -9.75 -8.67
N GLY A 261 0.26 -10.81 -9.07
CA GLY A 261 1.68 -10.98 -8.70
C GLY A 261 1.94 -11.13 -7.20
N GLY A 262 0.91 -11.46 -6.41
CA GLY A 262 1.01 -11.68 -4.97
C GLY A 262 0.67 -10.45 -4.12
N SER A 263 0.28 -9.31 -4.70
CA SER A 263 -0.01 -8.08 -3.96
C SER A 263 -1.09 -8.26 -2.88
N THR A 264 -2.15 -9.02 -3.17
CA THR A 264 -3.20 -9.32 -2.18
C THR A 264 -2.69 -10.23 -1.06
N ALA A 265 -1.78 -11.16 -1.36
CA ALA A 265 -1.16 -11.98 -0.32
C ALA A 265 -0.24 -11.13 0.57
N ALA A 266 0.58 -10.26 -0.03
CA ALA A 266 1.44 -9.32 0.69
C ALA A 266 0.65 -8.38 1.61
N HIS A 267 -0.53 -7.93 1.18
CA HIS A 267 -1.42 -7.10 1.99
C HIS A 267 -1.81 -7.76 3.33
N TYR A 268 -2.04 -9.08 3.34
CA TYR A 268 -2.48 -9.79 4.56
C TYR A 268 -1.37 -10.50 5.33
N CYS A 269 -0.35 -10.98 4.63
CA CYS A 269 0.74 -11.75 5.25
C CYS A 269 1.92 -10.88 5.67
N GLY A 270 1.86 -9.56 5.43
CA GLY A 270 3.05 -8.72 5.39
C GLY A 270 3.80 -8.92 4.07
N GLY A 271 4.27 -7.82 3.47
CA GLY A 271 5.06 -7.87 2.24
C GLY A 271 6.47 -8.41 2.46
N LEU A 272 7.17 -8.70 1.35
CA LEU A 272 8.64 -8.72 1.34
C LEU A 272 9.12 -7.42 2.00
N ARG A 273 9.93 -7.55 3.06
CA ARG A 273 10.55 -6.49 3.86
C ARG A 273 10.61 -5.19 3.07
N ARG A 274 9.99 -4.13 3.59
CA ARG A 274 10.10 -2.81 2.98
C ARG A 274 11.54 -2.34 3.16
N HIS A 275 12.41 -2.71 2.25
CA HIS A 275 13.81 -2.32 2.25
C HIS A 275 13.96 -0.85 1.84
N TYR A 276 13.32 0.07 2.59
CA TYR A 276 13.66 1.49 2.54
C TYR A 276 15.11 1.74 3.04
N SER A 277 15.72 0.73 3.67
CA SER A 277 17.05 0.76 4.26
C SER A 277 18.22 0.36 3.35
N GLU A 278 18.02 -0.01 2.09
CA GLU A 278 19.14 -0.31 1.18
C GLU A 278 19.94 0.96 0.79
N HIS A 279 19.49 2.13 1.25
CA HIS A 279 19.86 3.42 0.71
C HIS A 279 20.18 4.48 1.77
N VAL A 280 19.78 4.21 3.03
CA VAL A 280 20.02 5.08 4.19
C VAL A 280 20.75 4.28 5.25
N LYS A 281 21.84 4.84 5.78
CA LYS A 281 22.57 4.27 6.90
C LYS A 281 21.93 4.80 8.17
N LEU A 282 21.13 3.96 8.82
CA LEU A 282 20.25 4.38 9.91
C LEU A 282 20.85 4.04 11.26
N TYR A 283 20.93 5.04 12.14
CA TYR A 283 21.39 4.94 13.51
C TYR A 283 20.22 5.28 14.45
N LEU A 284 19.85 4.34 15.33
CA LEU A 284 18.74 4.52 16.27
C LEU A 284 19.26 4.39 17.70
N MET A 285 19.12 5.41 18.52
CA MET A 285 19.64 5.42 19.89
C MET A 285 18.85 6.32 20.83
N SER A 286 18.98 6.10 22.13
CA SER A 286 18.28 6.91 23.13
C SER A 286 18.81 8.34 23.19
N SER A 287 20.04 8.52 23.68
CA SER A 287 20.75 9.81 23.62
C SER A 287 22.21 9.59 23.23
N PRO A 288 22.72 10.29 22.21
CA PRO A 288 24.14 10.30 21.88
C PRO A 288 24.93 11.34 22.69
N ILE A 289 24.31 12.41 23.21
CA ILE A 289 25.01 13.54 23.83
C ILE A 289 24.63 13.67 25.31
N GLY A 290 25.65 13.81 26.16
CA GLY A 290 25.50 13.98 27.59
C GLY A 290 26.83 13.92 28.33
N THR A 291 26.75 13.92 29.66
CA THR A 291 27.89 13.63 30.53
C THR A 291 27.86 12.14 30.86
N TYR A 292 28.78 11.37 30.29
CA TYR A 292 28.83 9.92 30.47
C TYR A 292 30.05 9.52 31.28
N ARG A 293 29.89 8.58 32.20
CA ARG A 293 31.03 8.01 32.93
C ARG A 293 31.44 6.68 32.30
N VAL A 294 32.58 6.66 31.62
CA VAL A 294 33.12 5.47 30.94
C VAL A 294 34.46 5.13 31.58
N GLU A 295 34.58 3.91 32.13
CA GLU A 295 35.79 3.45 32.85
C GLU A 295 36.30 4.40 33.95
N GLY A 296 35.38 5.15 34.58
CA GLY A 296 35.69 6.10 35.64
C GLY A 296 36.05 7.52 35.19
N VAL A 297 36.09 7.77 33.87
CA VAL A 297 36.34 9.09 33.25
C VAL A 297 35.01 9.73 32.85
N ASP A 298 34.84 11.00 33.18
CA ASP A 298 33.70 11.80 32.71
C ASP A 298 33.96 12.27 31.28
N TYR A 299 33.09 11.87 30.37
CA TYR A 299 33.13 12.18 28.96
C TYR A 299 32.02 13.19 28.64
N LEU A 300 32.41 14.31 28.03
CA LEU A 300 31.50 15.34 27.55
C LEU A 300 31.47 15.27 26.02
N GLY A 301 30.36 14.79 25.44
CA GLY A 301 30.19 14.71 23.99
C GLY A 301 29.42 13.47 23.54
N LEU A 302 29.70 12.99 22.32
CA LEU A 302 29.10 11.75 21.79
C LEU A 302 29.51 10.54 22.63
N ASN A 303 28.55 9.75 23.09
CA ASN A 303 28.84 8.58 23.91
C ASN A 303 29.75 7.59 23.15
N PRO A 304 30.98 7.31 23.61
CA PRO A 304 31.90 6.41 22.91
C PRO A 304 31.55 4.92 23.10
N LYS A 305 30.58 4.60 23.96
CA LYS A 305 30.19 3.21 24.23
C LYS A 305 29.76 2.49 22.96
N ASN A 306 30.00 1.18 22.97
CA ASN A 306 29.53 0.24 21.95
C ASN A 306 29.96 0.55 20.50
N GLY A 307 30.98 1.42 20.33
CA GLY A 307 31.60 1.71 19.05
C GLY A 307 30.84 2.70 18.17
N LEU A 308 29.91 3.51 18.72
CA LEU A 308 29.10 4.45 17.93
C LEU A 308 29.95 5.38 17.05
N ILE A 309 30.96 6.02 17.66
CA ILE A 309 31.82 6.99 16.96
C ILE A 309 32.63 6.30 15.86
N ASP A 310 33.14 5.10 16.13
CA ASP A 310 33.90 4.32 15.16
C ASP A 310 33.03 3.92 13.95
N GLU A 311 31.76 3.56 14.17
CA GLU A 311 30.82 3.29 13.08
C GLU A 311 30.51 4.54 12.25
N LEU A 312 30.27 5.69 12.90
CA LEU A 312 30.03 6.95 12.20
C LEU A 312 31.22 7.33 11.30
N HIS A 313 32.45 7.19 11.78
CA HIS A 313 33.66 7.50 10.99
C HIS A 313 33.79 6.69 9.70
N LYS A 314 33.22 5.48 9.63
CA LYS A 314 33.28 4.65 8.42
C LYS A 314 32.47 5.25 7.27
N ASP A 315 31.41 5.97 7.61
CA ASP A 315 30.41 6.47 6.66
C ASP A 315 30.43 7.99 6.50
N TRP A 316 31.09 8.71 7.42
CA TRP A 316 31.11 10.17 7.43
C TRP A 316 31.86 10.72 6.20
N PRO A 317 31.28 11.70 5.49
CA PRO A 317 31.99 12.38 4.41
C PRO A 317 33.16 13.22 4.96
N LYS A 318 34.03 13.73 4.07
CA LYS A 318 35.14 14.61 4.49
C LYS A 318 34.68 15.82 5.31
N SER A 319 33.49 16.33 5.00
CA SER A 319 32.75 17.33 5.77
C SER A 319 31.28 17.16 5.43
N ALA A 320 30.41 17.10 6.44
CA ALA A 320 29.00 16.81 6.25
C ALA A 320 28.14 18.09 6.26
N ARG A 321 27.17 18.15 5.36
CA ARG A 321 26.03 19.08 5.45
C ARG A 321 24.94 18.39 6.26
N CYS A 322 24.66 18.92 7.45
CA CYS A 322 23.75 18.31 8.40
C CYS A 322 22.40 19.04 8.43
N LEU A 323 21.33 18.30 8.68
CA LEU A 323 19.99 18.84 8.93
C LEU A 323 19.44 18.28 10.24
N PHE A 324 19.04 19.16 11.15
CA PHE A 324 18.27 18.82 12.34
C PHE A 324 16.78 18.98 12.02
N ILE A 325 15.97 17.96 12.27
CA ILE A 325 14.52 18.02 12.12
C ILE A 325 13.90 17.91 13.51
N ALA A 326 13.18 18.96 13.91
CA ALA A 326 12.71 19.15 15.27
C ALA A 326 11.70 18.09 15.73
N ALA A 327 11.68 17.84 17.03
CA ALA A 327 10.61 17.08 17.68
C ALA A 327 9.46 17.99 18.14
N ASP A 328 9.82 19.16 18.68
CA ASP A 328 8.91 20.27 18.95
C ASP A 328 9.18 21.38 17.92
N PRO A 329 8.33 21.54 16.89
CA PRO A 329 8.57 22.51 15.84
C PRO A 329 8.41 23.96 16.30
N ASP A 330 7.76 24.22 17.44
CA ASP A 330 7.53 25.59 17.93
C ASP A 330 8.69 26.09 18.82
N ALA A 331 9.61 25.21 19.23
CA ALA A 331 10.74 25.51 20.10
C ALA A 331 12.01 25.98 19.36
N HIS A 332 11.89 26.97 18.47
CA HIS A 332 12.97 27.38 17.54
C HIS A 332 14.32 27.66 18.23
N GLU A 333 14.32 28.46 19.31
CA GLU A 333 15.58 28.79 20.01
C GLU A 333 16.28 27.55 20.58
N GLN A 334 15.50 26.60 21.13
CA GLN A 334 16.01 25.34 21.64
C GLN A 334 16.51 24.43 20.51
N ASN A 335 15.80 24.38 19.38
CA ASN A 335 16.18 23.60 18.21
C ASN A 335 17.53 24.08 17.64
N VAL A 336 17.70 25.40 17.51
CA VAL A 336 18.95 26.03 17.07
C VAL A 336 20.10 25.78 18.07
N ALA A 337 19.82 25.87 19.37
CA ALA A 337 20.82 25.57 20.40
C ALA A 337 21.27 24.10 20.35
N THR A 338 20.31 23.19 20.19
CA THR A 338 20.56 21.74 20.08
C THR A 338 21.39 21.41 18.85
N ALA A 339 21.03 21.93 17.68
CA ALA A 339 21.80 21.73 16.46
C ALA A 339 23.24 22.25 16.58
N LYS A 340 23.44 23.39 17.24
CA LYS A 340 24.79 23.95 17.49
C LYS A 340 25.63 23.08 18.43
N ASP A 341 25.06 22.63 19.55
CA ASP A 341 25.80 21.73 20.47
C ASP A 341 26.13 20.42 19.76
N PHE A 342 25.18 19.84 19.01
CA PHE A 342 25.43 18.61 18.24
C PHE A 342 26.53 18.80 17.19
N ALA A 343 26.52 19.90 16.44
CA ALA A 343 27.57 20.25 15.49
C ALA A 343 28.95 20.31 16.15
N GLN A 344 29.02 20.94 17.33
CA GLN A 344 30.25 21.03 18.10
C GLN A 344 30.73 19.65 18.55
N ARG A 345 29.85 18.80 19.09
CA ARG A 345 30.23 17.46 19.57
C ARG A 345 30.68 16.53 18.45
N LEU A 346 30.06 16.61 17.28
CA LEU A 346 30.53 15.89 16.08
C LEU A 346 31.95 16.33 15.72
N ALA A 347 32.18 17.65 15.62
CA ALA A 347 33.48 18.20 15.25
C ALA A 347 34.59 17.86 16.26
N GLU A 348 34.30 17.92 17.56
CA GLU A 348 35.21 17.51 18.65
C GLU A 348 35.61 16.03 18.55
N ASN A 349 34.79 15.20 17.91
CA ASN A 349 35.04 13.78 17.67
C ASN A 349 35.61 13.46 16.27
N GLY A 350 36.08 14.49 15.56
CA GLY A 350 36.69 14.35 14.23
C GLY A 350 35.69 14.15 13.09
N LEU A 351 34.39 14.29 13.34
CA LEU A 351 33.32 14.24 12.34
C LEU A 351 33.06 15.66 11.86
N ALA A 352 33.79 16.09 10.83
CA ALA A 352 33.75 17.48 10.34
C ALA A 352 32.35 17.86 9.82
N VAL A 353 31.88 19.06 10.20
CA VAL A 353 30.58 19.63 9.84
C VAL A 353 30.79 20.91 9.04
N ASP A 354 30.22 20.97 7.84
CA ASP A 354 30.24 22.16 6.96
C ASP A 354 29.16 23.17 7.36
N ARG A 355 27.94 22.67 7.56
CA ARG A 355 26.79 23.41 8.07
C ARG A 355 25.85 22.48 8.83
N PHE A 356 25.05 23.05 9.72
CA PHE A 356 24.01 22.33 10.46
C PHE A 356 22.74 23.17 10.45
N ASP A 357 21.87 22.88 9.49
CA ASP A 357 20.62 23.61 9.29
C ASP A 357 19.52 23.02 10.21
N VAL A 358 18.48 23.80 10.47
CA VAL A 358 17.34 23.41 11.32
C VAL A 358 16.06 23.44 10.50
N CYS A 359 15.22 22.42 10.67
CA CYS A 359 13.87 22.36 10.13
C CYS A 359 12.87 22.25 11.30
N ASP A 360 12.09 23.32 11.47
CA ASP A 360 11.07 23.52 12.48
C ASP A 360 9.94 24.42 11.91
N ALA A 361 9.07 24.99 12.75
CA ALA A 361 7.95 25.80 12.28
C ALA A 361 8.36 27.11 11.59
N GLU A 362 9.58 27.62 11.80
CA GLU A 362 10.05 28.85 11.14
C GLU A 362 10.47 28.60 9.68
N ASP A 363 11.09 27.45 9.40
CA ASP A 363 11.41 27.00 8.03
C ASP A 363 11.02 25.52 7.79
N PRO A 364 9.71 25.24 7.67
CA PRO A 364 9.20 23.87 7.71
C PRO A 364 9.36 23.13 6.38
N THR A 365 9.63 23.82 5.27
CA THR A 365 9.54 23.18 3.93
C THR A 365 10.76 23.34 3.05
N ASP A 366 11.59 24.38 3.21
CA ASP A 366 12.73 24.58 2.32
C ASP A 366 13.84 23.53 2.54
N PRO A 367 14.22 23.17 3.78
CA PRO A 367 15.19 22.10 4.02
C PRO A 367 14.71 20.76 3.49
N ILE A 368 13.42 20.49 3.66
CA ILE A 368 12.74 19.26 3.19
C ILE A 368 12.68 19.22 1.66
N ARG A 369 12.50 20.37 0.99
CA ARG A 369 12.60 20.48 -0.48
C ARG A 369 13.95 20.06 -1.02
N ARG A 370 15.00 20.34 -0.25
CA ARG A 370 16.40 20.11 -0.57
C ARG A 370 17.01 18.97 0.23
N LEU A 371 16.21 17.98 0.65
CA LEU A 371 16.64 16.91 1.55
C LEU A 371 17.87 16.14 1.04
N THR A 372 18.01 15.99 -0.29
CA THR A 372 19.15 15.34 -0.96
C THR A 372 20.43 16.17 -0.96
N ASP A 373 20.38 17.44 -0.55
CA ASP A 373 21.56 18.30 -0.38
C ASP A 373 22.25 18.09 0.98
N TYR A 374 21.72 17.21 1.82
CA TYR A 374 22.29 16.89 3.13
C TYR A 374 22.94 15.51 3.11
N ASP A 375 24.02 15.38 3.85
CA ASP A 375 24.79 14.15 3.98
C ASP A 375 24.44 13.40 5.29
N PHE A 376 23.88 14.14 6.26
CA PHE A 376 23.45 13.65 7.58
C PHE A 376 22.12 14.28 8.01
N LEU A 377 21.14 13.45 8.39
CA LEU A 377 19.88 13.87 9.00
C LEU A 377 19.86 13.46 10.48
N LEU A 378 19.41 14.37 11.35
CA LEU A 378 19.18 14.13 12.76
C LEU A 378 17.70 14.39 13.09
N PHE A 379 16.98 13.35 13.51
CA PHE A 379 15.60 13.45 14.00
C PHE A 379 15.63 13.63 15.52
N GLY A 380 15.13 14.77 16.00
CA GLY A 380 15.21 15.16 17.42
C GLY A 380 14.44 14.25 18.38
N GLY A 381 14.70 14.44 19.67
CA GLY A 381 13.97 13.79 20.76
C GLY A 381 12.93 14.72 21.38
N GLY A 382 11.80 14.20 21.84
CA GLY A 382 10.68 14.96 22.36
C GLY A 382 9.43 14.10 22.44
N HIS A 383 8.26 14.68 22.17
CA HIS A 383 6.99 13.97 22.19
C HIS A 383 6.72 13.21 20.88
N VAL A 384 6.46 11.90 20.93
CA VAL A 384 6.38 11.04 19.73
C VAL A 384 5.26 11.46 18.77
N PRO A 385 3.99 11.61 19.21
CA PRO A 385 2.90 12.08 18.34
C PRO A 385 3.13 13.48 17.76
N THR A 386 3.67 14.42 18.54
CA THR A 386 3.90 15.80 18.09
C THR A 386 4.91 15.83 16.94
N GLN A 387 6.02 15.11 17.10
CA GLN A 387 7.03 15.00 16.05
C GLN A 387 6.48 14.30 14.81
N ASN A 388 5.73 13.20 14.97
CA ASN A 388 5.14 12.47 13.85
C ASN A 388 4.20 13.36 13.02
N ALA A 389 3.34 14.12 13.69
CA ALA A 389 2.45 15.08 13.05
C ALA A 389 3.23 16.15 12.27
N PHE A 390 4.32 16.66 12.84
CA PHE A 390 5.20 17.60 12.15
C PHE A 390 5.83 16.97 10.89
N PHE A 391 6.34 15.74 10.98
CA PHE A 391 6.93 15.02 9.83
C PHE A 391 5.93 14.84 8.69
N ARG A 392 4.66 14.54 8.99
CA ARG A 392 3.60 14.49 7.96
C ARG A 392 3.32 15.86 7.36
N ASN A 393 3.18 16.89 8.19
CA ASN A 393 2.85 18.24 7.75
C ASN A 393 3.89 18.83 6.78
N ILE A 394 5.17 18.49 6.97
CA ILE A 394 6.25 18.95 6.09
C ILE A 394 6.48 18.05 4.85
N GLY A 395 5.73 16.94 4.73
CA GLY A 395 5.85 15.97 3.64
C GLY A 395 7.15 15.15 3.68
N LEU A 396 7.65 14.85 4.89
CA LEU A 396 8.88 14.08 5.07
C LEU A 396 8.69 12.61 4.70
N PHE A 397 7.52 12.02 4.97
CA PHE A 397 7.18 10.62 4.69
C PHE A 397 7.43 10.24 3.22
N GLU A 398 7.11 11.15 2.30
CA GLU A 398 7.29 10.96 0.87
C GLU A 398 8.73 11.21 0.46
N ARG A 399 9.34 12.29 0.98
CA ARG A 399 10.65 12.78 0.52
C ARG A 399 11.82 11.97 1.06
N ILE A 400 11.69 11.39 2.25
CA ILE A 400 12.76 10.59 2.87
C ILE A 400 13.11 9.36 2.00
N ARG A 401 12.20 8.90 1.13
CA ARG A 401 12.42 7.79 0.19
C ARG A 401 13.54 8.06 -0.82
N ASP A 402 13.74 9.32 -1.19
CA ASP A 402 14.78 9.74 -2.13
C ASP A 402 16.11 10.08 -1.44
N TYR A 403 16.11 10.14 -0.10
CA TYR A 403 17.31 10.46 0.67
C TYR A 403 18.36 9.34 0.55
N ARG A 404 19.62 9.75 0.38
CA ARG A 404 20.78 8.86 0.32
C ARG A 404 21.86 9.45 1.20
N GLY A 405 22.10 8.84 2.36
CA GLY A 405 23.02 9.39 3.35
C GLY A 405 22.89 8.70 4.70
N ILE A 406 23.31 9.40 5.75
CA ILE A 406 23.23 8.93 7.13
C ILE A 406 21.99 9.56 7.78
N ALA A 407 21.16 8.75 8.44
CA ALA A 407 20.06 9.25 9.24
C ALA A 407 20.23 8.76 10.69
N MET A 408 19.99 9.65 11.64
CA MET A 408 20.08 9.36 13.07
C MET A 408 18.79 9.75 13.77
N GLY A 409 18.09 8.77 14.33
CA GLY A 409 17.00 8.98 15.26
C GLY A 409 17.52 9.05 16.69
N ILE A 410 17.09 10.06 17.45
CA ILE A 410 17.35 10.16 18.89
C ILE A 410 16.05 10.20 19.68
N SER A 411 15.94 9.44 20.76
CA SER A 411 14.73 9.37 21.59
C SER A 411 13.46 9.15 20.73
N ALA A 412 12.45 10.02 20.76
CA ALA A 412 11.28 9.96 19.87
C ALA A 412 11.61 9.82 18.38
N GLY A 413 12.71 10.42 17.90
CA GLY A 413 13.18 10.26 16.53
C GLY A 413 13.49 8.81 16.18
N THR A 414 13.90 7.97 17.14
CA THR A 414 14.07 6.52 16.91
C THR A 414 12.75 5.82 16.66
N MET A 415 11.73 6.17 17.44
CA MET A 415 10.41 5.57 17.38
C MET A 415 9.75 5.93 16.05
N ASN A 416 9.81 7.21 15.66
CA ASN A 416 9.24 7.71 14.41
C ASN A 416 9.95 7.21 13.13
N CYS A 417 11.15 6.62 13.24
CA CYS A 417 11.82 5.97 12.11
C CYS A 417 11.18 4.62 11.72
N ALA A 418 10.40 4.00 12.60
CA ALA A 418 9.78 2.71 12.31
C ALA A 418 8.67 2.81 11.25
N GLU A 419 8.32 1.70 10.59
CA GLU A 419 7.15 1.61 9.71
C GLU A 419 5.85 1.79 10.49
N THR A 420 5.75 1.05 11.61
CA THR A 420 4.71 1.23 12.62
C THR A 420 5.36 1.82 13.85
N VAL A 421 4.89 2.98 14.29
CA VAL A 421 5.38 3.68 15.47
C VAL A 421 4.47 3.30 16.63
N TYR A 422 5.05 2.73 17.68
CA TYR A 422 4.39 2.65 18.97
C TYR A 422 4.53 4.00 19.69
N ALA A 423 3.46 4.79 19.73
CA ALA A 423 3.36 5.98 20.56
C ALA A 423 3.08 5.54 22.01
N GLN A 424 4.15 5.19 22.71
CA GLN A 424 4.08 4.85 24.13
C GLN A 424 3.57 6.10 24.89
N PRO A 425 2.47 6.02 25.65
CA PRO A 425 1.96 7.18 26.39
C PRO A 425 3.01 7.70 27.36
N GLU A 426 3.24 9.00 27.32
CA GLU A 426 4.27 9.71 28.08
C GLU A 426 3.75 10.97 28.77
N LEU A 427 2.59 11.49 28.36
CA LEU A 427 1.93 12.64 28.97
C LEU A 427 0.63 12.27 29.72
N ASP A 428 0.24 13.13 30.66
CA ASP A 428 -1.01 13.01 31.40
C ASP A 428 -2.22 12.94 30.45
N GLY A 429 -3.07 11.94 30.64
CA GLY A 429 -4.28 11.69 29.87
C GLY A 429 -4.12 10.71 28.71
N GLU A 430 -2.91 10.52 28.18
CA GLU A 430 -2.69 9.68 26.99
C GLU A 430 -2.92 8.19 27.25
N ALA A 431 -2.67 7.72 28.47
CA ALA A 431 -2.85 6.32 28.77
C ALA A 431 -4.35 5.95 28.91
N THR A 432 -5.18 6.95 29.24
CA THR A 432 -6.62 6.76 29.55
C THR A 432 -7.57 7.30 28.49
N ASP A 433 -7.09 8.08 27.53
CA ASP A 433 -7.88 8.59 26.42
C ASP A 433 -8.23 7.46 25.42
N PRO A 434 -9.54 7.16 25.20
CA PRO A 434 -9.95 6.12 24.25
C PRO A 434 -9.65 6.45 22.78
N ASP A 435 -9.42 7.72 22.46
CA ASP A 435 -9.12 8.19 21.11
C ASP A 435 -7.59 8.29 20.86
N TYR A 436 -6.76 7.99 21.86
CA TYR A 436 -5.30 8.00 21.70
C TYR A 436 -4.81 6.83 20.84
N GLU A 437 -4.23 7.16 19.69
CA GLU A 437 -3.65 6.17 18.79
C GLU A 437 -2.29 5.67 19.30
N ARG A 438 -2.29 4.50 19.95
CA ARG A 438 -1.06 3.80 20.40
C ARG A 438 -0.13 3.43 19.25
N PHE A 439 -0.67 3.18 18.06
CA PHE A 439 0.08 2.73 16.90
C PHE A 439 -0.24 3.63 15.71
N ILE A 440 0.77 4.37 15.24
CA ILE A 440 0.64 5.33 14.13
C ILE A 440 1.63 4.99 13.01
N GLU A 441 1.36 5.46 11.80
CA GLU A 441 2.30 5.31 10.68
C GLU A 441 3.56 6.17 10.92
N GLY A 442 4.75 5.59 10.69
CA GLY A 442 6.03 6.29 10.78
C GLY A 442 6.74 6.43 9.44
N LEU A 443 7.99 6.90 9.49
CA LEU A 443 8.79 7.17 8.29
C LEU A 443 9.12 5.90 7.48
N GLY A 444 9.00 4.72 8.08
CA GLY A 444 9.30 3.45 7.42
C GLY A 444 10.78 3.28 7.10
N LEU A 445 11.70 3.87 7.85
CA LEU A 445 13.13 3.65 7.65
C LEU A 445 13.62 2.30 8.23
N THR A 446 12.86 1.74 9.18
CA THR A 446 13.13 0.43 9.79
C THR A 446 11.84 -0.29 10.17
N GLU A 447 11.92 -1.61 10.37
CA GLU A 447 10.87 -2.41 11.00
C GLU A 447 11.09 -2.52 12.53
N VAL A 448 12.27 -2.13 13.02
CA VAL A 448 12.62 -2.22 14.45
C VAL A 448 11.95 -1.09 15.21
N GLN A 449 11.03 -1.44 16.11
CA GLN A 449 10.42 -0.50 17.03
C GLN A 449 11.28 -0.37 18.28
N ILE A 450 11.92 0.78 18.45
CA ILE A 450 12.83 1.06 19.56
C ILE A 450 12.07 1.72 20.71
N LEU A 451 12.32 1.28 21.94
CA LEU A 451 11.92 2.00 23.15
C LEU A 451 13.18 2.60 23.81
N PRO A 452 13.43 3.91 23.67
CA PRO A 452 14.64 4.54 24.18
C PRO A 452 14.59 4.74 25.70
N HIS A 453 15.73 5.06 26.31
CA HIS A 453 15.87 5.48 27.70
C HIS A 453 15.35 4.48 28.74
N TYR A 454 15.32 3.18 28.41
CA TYR A 454 14.72 2.16 29.26
C TYR A 454 15.17 2.24 30.74
N GLN A 455 16.47 2.48 30.98
CA GLN A 455 17.03 2.61 32.33
C GLN A 455 16.44 3.77 33.15
N ALA A 456 15.96 4.82 32.48
CA ALA A 456 15.42 6.03 33.09
C ALA A 456 13.90 5.94 33.27
N VAL A 457 13.19 5.33 32.32
CA VAL A 457 11.71 5.36 32.29
C VAL A 457 11.04 4.06 32.78
N LYS A 458 11.80 2.99 33.03
CA LYS A 458 11.25 1.68 33.41
C LYS A 458 10.37 1.68 34.66
N ASP A 459 10.55 2.66 35.55
CA ASP A 459 9.83 2.78 36.83
C ASP A 459 8.77 3.90 36.79
N ASP A 460 8.54 4.50 35.61
CA ASP A 460 7.60 5.61 35.44
C ASP A 460 6.14 5.16 35.57
N VAL A 461 5.30 6.09 36.00
CA VAL A 461 3.86 5.91 36.16
C VAL A 461 3.14 7.02 35.40
N VAL A 462 2.27 6.63 34.46
CA VAL A 462 1.47 7.53 33.62
C VAL A 462 -0.01 7.23 33.88
N ASP A 463 -0.80 8.25 34.20
CA ASP A 463 -2.21 8.12 34.59
C ASP A 463 -2.50 7.07 35.68
N GLY A 464 -1.55 6.87 36.59
CA GLY A 464 -1.65 5.89 37.67
C GLY A 464 -1.38 4.43 37.25
N LEU A 465 -0.93 4.21 36.01
CA LEU A 465 -0.51 2.91 35.48
C LEU A 465 1.02 2.88 35.33
N ARG A 466 1.66 1.76 35.67
CA ARG A 466 3.09 1.59 35.45
C ARG A 466 3.37 1.47 33.95
N LEU A 467 4.28 2.31 33.46
CA LEU A 467 4.53 2.48 32.03
C LEU A 467 4.84 1.15 31.32
N PHE A 468 5.68 0.30 31.92
CA PHE A 468 6.02 -0.97 31.33
C PHE A 468 5.01 -2.07 31.64
N GLU A 469 4.75 -2.33 32.93
CA GLU A 469 3.98 -3.49 33.33
C GLU A 469 2.49 -3.41 33.02
N ASP A 470 1.91 -2.21 33.09
CA ASP A 470 0.46 -2.04 32.94
C ASP A 470 0.09 -1.56 31.52
N ILE A 471 1.02 -0.91 30.80
CA ILE A 471 0.78 -0.37 29.44
C ILE A 471 1.58 -1.14 28.39
N THR A 472 2.91 -1.04 28.42
CA THR A 472 3.76 -1.50 27.31
C THR A 472 3.70 -3.00 27.10
N PHE A 473 3.63 -3.78 28.18
CA PHE A 473 3.50 -5.23 28.08
C PHE A 473 2.16 -5.62 27.45
N ALA A 474 1.06 -4.95 27.81
CA ALA A 474 -0.23 -5.20 27.16
C ALA A 474 -0.18 -4.84 25.67
N ASP A 475 0.43 -3.71 25.32
CA ASP A 475 0.54 -3.24 23.93
C ASP A 475 1.50 -4.10 23.07
N SER A 476 2.43 -4.82 23.70
CA SER A 476 3.35 -5.73 23.02
C SER A 476 2.74 -7.06 22.53
N VAL A 477 1.45 -7.31 22.78
CA VAL A 477 0.76 -8.48 22.22
C VAL A 477 0.58 -8.26 20.71
N GLY A 478 1.22 -9.11 19.90
CA GLY A 478 1.29 -8.93 18.44
C GLY A 478 2.32 -7.90 17.95
N HIS A 479 3.07 -7.24 18.85
CA HIS A 479 4.07 -6.22 18.49
C HIS A 479 5.37 -6.41 19.26
N ALA A 480 6.50 -6.47 18.56
CA ALA A 480 7.82 -6.59 19.19
C ALA A 480 8.50 -5.22 19.33
N PHE A 481 9.00 -4.92 20.52
CA PHE A 481 9.78 -3.71 20.81
C PHE A 481 11.18 -4.07 21.31
N VAL A 482 12.17 -3.27 20.93
CA VAL A 482 13.54 -3.38 21.45
C VAL A 482 13.79 -2.19 22.37
N ALA A 483 13.67 -2.43 23.67
CA ALA A 483 13.98 -1.44 24.69
C ALA A 483 15.50 -1.36 24.90
N ILE A 484 16.05 -0.16 24.72
CA ILE A 484 17.49 0.08 24.82
C ILE A 484 17.77 1.16 25.87
N PRO A 485 18.84 1.01 26.67
CA PRO A 485 19.32 2.07 27.53
C PRO A 485 20.32 2.99 26.83
N ASP A 486 20.56 4.17 27.41
CA ASP A 486 21.56 5.11 26.91
C ASP A 486 22.95 4.45 26.75
N GLY A 487 23.61 4.76 25.62
CA GLY A 487 24.88 4.16 25.22
C GLY A 487 24.74 2.89 24.37
N SER A 488 23.53 2.37 24.18
CA SER A 488 23.23 1.33 23.19
C SER A 488 22.61 1.95 21.95
N PHE A 489 22.80 1.33 20.79
CA PHE A 489 22.21 1.80 19.53
C PHE A 489 21.93 0.64 18.57
N VAL A 490 21.00 0.83 17.65
CA VAL A 490 20.78 -0.05 16.51
C VAL A 490 21.33 0.61 15.26
N LEU A 491 22.17 -0.13 14.54
CA LEU A 491 22.71 0.27 13.24
C LEU A 491 22.12 -0.60 12.16
N GLN A 492 21.50 0.02 11.17
CA GLN A 492 21.04 -0.63 9.96
C GLN A 492 21.85 -0.10 8.78
N ARG A 493 22.82 -0.92 8.34
CA ARG A 493 23.72 -0.68 7.20
C ARG A 493 23.86 -2.00 6.43
N ASP A 494 23.28 -2.05 5.24
CA ASP A 494 23.34 -3.19 4.32
C ASP A 494 22.93 -4.54 4.96
N GLY A 495 21.62 -4.82 5.00
CA GLY A 495 21.07 -6.07 5.53
C GLY A 495 20.27 -5.87 6.81
N LEU A 496 20.39 -6.82 7.74
CA LEU A 496 19.65 -6.81 9.00
C LEU A 496 20.11 -5.67 9.93
N PRO A 497 19.20 -5.03 10.68
CA PRO A 497 19.56 -4.14 11.78
C PRO A 497 20.40 -4.89 12.83
N VAL A 498 21.44 -4.26 13.35
CA VAL A 498 22.31 -4.83 14.38
C VAL A 498 22.22 -3.95 15.63
N LEU A 499 21.86 -4.54 16.76
CA LEU A 499 21.95 -3.92 18.07
C LEU A 499 23.40 -3.96 18.57
N HIS A 500 23.88 -2.82 19.06
CA HIS A 500 25.17 -2.63 19.71
C HIS A 500 24.95 -2.22 21.15
N GLY A 501 25.41 -3.05 22.10
CA GLY A 501 25.23 -2.82 23.54
C GLY A 501 24.02 -3.51 24.14
N VAL A 502 23.57 -3.01 25.28
CA VAL A 502 22.49 -3.63 26.05
C VAL A 502 21.16 -3.46 25.32
N GLY A 503 20.33 -4.50 25.32
CA GLY A 503 18.94 -4.36 24.88
C GLY A 503 18.04 -5.44 25.44
N TYR A 504 16.75 -5.12 25.46
CA TYR A 504 15.68 -5.98 25.96
C TYR A 504 14.61 -6.11 24.89
N LEU A 505 14.22 -7.34 24.57
CA LEU A 505 13.06 -7.60 23.74
C LEU A 505 11.82 -7.56 24.62
N VAL A 506 10.84 -6.75 24.26
CA VAL A 506 9.49 -6.74 24.82
C VAL A 506 8.55 -7.31 23.76
N PHE A 507 7.90 -8.43 24.06
CA PHE A 507 7.00 -9.12 23.14
C PHE A 507 6.03 -10.02 23.92
N GLU A 508 4.76 -10.08 23.49
CA GLU A 508 3.73 -10.95 24.09
C GLU A 508 3.60 -10.79 25.61
N GLY A 509 3.66 -9.54 26.09
CA GLY A 509 3.53 -9.20 27.50
C GLY A 509 4.73 -9.57 28.37
N GLN A 510 5.86 -9.93 27.75
CA GLN A 510 7.06 -10.34 28.45
C GLN A 510 8.25 -9.51 27.99
N MET A 511 9.25 -9.39 28.86
CA MET A 511 10.51 -8.74 28.54
C MET A 511 11.68 -9.65 28.90
N ALA A 512 12.63 -9.77 27.97
CA ALA A 512 13.86 -10.53 28.16
C ALA A 512 15.06 -9.72 27.68
N ARG A 513 16.16 -9.78 28.42
CA ARG A 513 17.43 -9.21 27.96
C ARG A 513 17.95 -10.04 26.78
N ILE A 514 18.29 -9.39 25.68
CA ILE A 514 18.74 -10.04 24.44
C ILE A 514 20.20 -9.74 24.10
N CYS A 515 20.76 -8.64 24.58
CA CYS A 515 22.14 -8.26 24.32
C CYS A 515 22.82 -7.65 25.56
N GLU A 516 24.12 -7.86 25.67
CA GLU A 516 24.98 -7.44 26.77
C GLU A 516 25.80 -6.20 26.40
N ASP A 517 26.29 -5.44 27.38
CA ASP A 517 27.14 -4.27 27.12
C ASP A 517 28.44 -4.72 26.43
N GLY A 518 28.86 -4.01 25.38
CA GLY A 518 29.99 -4.38 24.53
C GLY A 518 29.74 -5.51 23.53
N ALA A 519 28.56 -6.13 23.52
CA ALA A 519 28.19 -7.15 22.53
C ALA A 519 27.37 -6.56 21.37
N THR A 520 27.24 -7.35 20.29
CA THR A 520 26.38 -7.02 19.15
C THR A 520 25.42 -8.16 18.85
N LEU A 521 24.20 -7.85 18.43
CA LEU A 521 23.16 -8.81 18.09
C LEU A 521 22.43 -8.39 16.81
N PRO A 522 22.45 -9.19 15.73
CA PRO A 522 21.55 -9.02 14.60
C PRO A 522 20.09 -9.20 15.03
N LEU A 523 19.22 -8.28 14.64
CA LEU A 523 17.78 -8.31 14.89
C LEU A 523 17.09 -8.89 13.65
N GLU A 524 16.52 -10.10 13.78
CA GLU A 524 15.89 -10.87 12.68
C GLU A 524 14.37 -10.73 12.61
#